data_AF-A0A7X8JAJ4-F1
#
_entry.id   AF-A0A7X8JAJ4-F1
#
_cell.length_a   1.000
_cell.length_b   1.000
_cell.length_c   1.000
_cell.angle_alpha   90.00
_cell.angle_beta   90.00
_cell.angle_gamma   90.00
#
_symmetry.space_group_name_H-M   'P 1'
#
loop_
_entity.id
_entity.type
_entity.pdbx_description
1 polymer ?
#
loop_
_entity_poly.entity_id
_entity_poly.type
_entity_poly.pdbx_seq_one_letter_code
_entity_poly.pdbx_strand_id
1 'polypeptide(L)'
;MLKMKLAVSCLLCSGLLLGCTSSNSPLTVLNTIKWQGSVYVGFDYYDEGKPFVDDNTYVKWFPDGYFKAKQACADMYFSDVIEGDKVSTLEGELDDNGRLINGQVFRRYQCILPHGQF
;
A
#
# COMPACT_ATOMS: atom_id res chain seq x y z
N MET A 1 -7.30 44.91 -41.39
CA MET A 1 -7.19 43.44 -41.47
C MET A 1 -7.11 42.88 -40.06
N LEU A 2 -8.16 42.19 -39.63
CA LEU A 2 -8.26 41.47 -38.35
C LEU A 2 -7.34 40.25 -38.37
N LYS A 3 -6.45 40.09 -37.39
CA LYS A 3 -5.94 38.77 -36.97
C LYS A 3 -5.74 38.73 -35.45
N MET A 4 -6.79 38.27 -34.79
CA MET A 4 -6.82 37.74 -33.44
C MET A 4 -6.16 36.35 -33.46
N LYS A 5 -5.14 36.13 -32.63
CA LYS A 5 -4.78 34.79 -32.15
C LYS A 5 -4.39 34.91 -30.67
N LEU A 6 -5.38 34.60 -29.83
CA LEU A 6 -5.24 34.28 -28.41
C LEU A 6 -4.19 33.16 -28.27
N ALA A 7 -3.03 33.47 -27.72
CA ALA A 7 -2.15 32.46 -27.15
C ALA A 7 -2.52 32.35 -25.67
N VAL A 8 -3.32 31.33 -25.36
CA VAL A 8 -3.66 30.94 -23.99
C VAL A 8 -2.37 30.48 -23.32
N SER A 9 -1.82 31.38 -22.52
CA SER A 9 -0.76 31.10 -21.56
C SER A 9 -1.36 30.22 -20.47
N CYS A 10 -1.09 28.91 -20.51
CA CYS A 10 -1.43 27.99 -19.43
C CYS A 10 -0.16 27.74 -18.60
N LEU A 11 0.25 28.77 -17.85
CA LEU A 11 0.95 28.57 -16.59
C LEU A 11 0.02 27.80 -15.66
N LEU A 12 0.35 26.55 -15.33
CA LEU A 12 -0.06 25.84 -14.10
C LEU A 12 0.65 24.47 -14.08
N CYS A 13 1.95 24.48 -13.78
CA CYS A 13 2.67 23.33 -13.24
C CYS A 13 3.10 23.65 -11.80
N SER A 14 2.17 24.22 -11.03
CA SER A 14 2.34 24.51 -9.61
C SER A 14 1.34 23.65 -8.84
N GLY A 15 1.75 22.48 -8.37
CA GLY A 15 0.85 21.63 -7.58
C GLY A 15 1.15 20.14 -7.53
N LEU A 16 2.42 19.72 -7.61
CA LEU A 16 2.83 18.39 -7.14
C LEU A 16 3.78 18.54 -5.96
N LEU A 17 3.37 19.34 -4.97
CA LEU A 17 3.72 19.03 -3.59
C LEU A 17 2.77 17.90 -3.16
N LEU A 18 2.97 16.70 -3.70
CA LEU A 18 2.51 15.51 -3.01
C LEU A 18 3.26 15.53 -1.70
N GLY A 19 2.51 15.80 -0.63
CA GLY A 19 3.06 15.96 0.70
C GLY A 19 4.03 14.84 0.98
N CYS A 20 5.24 15.21 1.39
CA CYS A 20 6.02 14.36 2.27
C CYS A 20 5.21 14.22 3.56
N THR A 21 4.23 13.33 3.56
CA THR A 21 3.76 12.72 4.80
C THR A 21 4.94 11.87 5.24
N SER A 22 5.86 12.46 6.01
CA SER A 22 6.78 11.69 6.82
C SER A 22 5.95 10.97 7.86
N SER A 23 5.30 9.89 7.42
CA SER A 23 4.72 8.91 8.30
C SER A 23 5.89 8.43 9.15
N ASN A 24 5.88 8.72 10.46
CA ASN A 24 6.82 8.14 11.43
C ASN A 24 6.55 6.62 11.61
N SER A 25 6.07 5.97 10.55
CA SER A 25 5.86 4.56 10.41
C SER A 25 7.20 3.94 10.04
N PRO A 26 7.67 2.91 10.75
CA PRO A 26 8.79 2.10 10.29
C PRO A 26 8.41 1.23 9.08
N LEU A 27 7.15 1.27 8.65
CA LEU A 27 6.65 0.60 7.46
C LEU A 27 6.65 1.52 6.25
N THR A 28 7.41 1.13 5.22
CA THR A 28 7.34 1.73 3.88
C THR A 28 6.63 0.80 2.92
N VAL A 29 5.61 1.28 2.21
CA VAL A 29 4.84 0.45 1.29
C VAL A 29 5.67 0.05 0.08
N LEU A 30 5.75 -1.26 -0.18
CA LEU A 30 6.44 -1.86 -1.31
C LEU A 30 5.45 -2.25 -2.42
N ASN A 31 5.92 -3.15 -3.29
CA ASN A 31 5.15 -3.71 -4.39
C ASN A 31 4.03 -4.63 -3.88
N THR A 32 3.10 -4.96 -4.79
CA THR A 32 1.99 -5.87 -4.53
C THR A 32 2.22 -7.22 -5.22
N ILE A 33 1.88 -8.33 -4.57
CA ILE A 33 1.91 -9.68 -5.15
C ILE A 33 0.47 -10.15 -5.37
N LYS A 34 0.15 -10.55 -6.60
CA LYS A 34 -1.20 -10.99 -7.02
C LYS A 34 -1.25 -12.52 -7.02
N TRP A 35 -2.22 -13.12 -6.33
CA TRP A 35 -2.36 -14.57 -6.24
C TRP A 35 -3.81 -15.03 -6.03
N GLN A 36 -4.39 -15.75 -7.00
CA GLN A 36 -5.70 -16.40 -6.90
C GLN A 36 -6.81 -15.53 -6.26
N GLY A 37 -6.98 -14.29 -6.73
CA GLY A 37 -7.98 -13.35 -6.20
C GLY A 37 -7.60 -12.71 -4.86
N SER A 38 -6.38 -12.92 -4.38
CA SER A 38 -5.77 -12.19 -3.26
C SER A 38 -4.66 -11.26 -3.76
N VAL A 39 -4.45 -10.17 -3.03
CA VAL A 39 -3.30 -9.29 -3.16
C VAL A 39 -2.55 -9.26 -1.83
N TYR A 40 -1.25 -9.44 -1.87
CA TYR A 40 -0.37 -9.21 -0.73
C TYR A 40 0.33 -7.88 -0.95
N VAL A 41 0.17 -6.95 -0.02
CA VAL A 41 0.93 -5.70 -0.03
C VAL A 41 2.13 -5.89 0.89
N GLY A 42 3.33 -5.75 0.34
CA GLY A 42 4.57 -5.79 1.12
C GLY A 42 4.84 -4.44 1.77
N PHE A 43 5.42 -4.47 2.96
CA PHE A 43 5.88 -3.30 3.69
C PHE A 43 7.28 -3.59 4.22
N ASP A 44 8.22 -2.70 3.95
CA ASP A 44 9.55 -2.77 4.54
C ASP A 44 9.48 -2.27 5.98
N TYR A 45 9.92 -3.08 6.94
CA TYR A 45 9.92 -2.82 8.37
C TYR A 45 11.35 -2.61 8.87
N TYR A 46 11.59 -1.42 9.42
CA TYR A 46 12.82 -1.10 10.13
C TYR A 46 12.54 -0.16 11.31
N ASP A 47 12.67 -0.67 12.55
CA ASP A 47 12.62 0.12 13.80
C ASP A 47 13.75 -0.35 14.72
N GLU A 48 14.73 0.52 14.96
CA GLU A 48 15.89 0.17 15.78
C GLU A 48 15.49 -0.25 17.20
N GLY A 49 15.78 -1.51 17.52
CA GLY A 49 15.55 -2.07 18.86
C GLY A 49 14.11 -2.42 19.19
N LYS A 50 13.17 -2.36 18.23
CA LYS A 50 11.80 -2.85 18.42
C LYS A 50 11.48 -3.97 17.44
N PRO A 51 11.13 -5.17 17.93
CA PRO A 51 10.60 -6.22 17.06
C PRO A 51 9.16 -5.90 16.65
N PHE A 52 8.81 -6.25 15.42
CA PHE A 52 7.44 -6.26 14.91
C PHE A 52 6.64 -7.40 15.56
N VAL A 53 5.41 -7.06 15.96
CA VAL A 53 4.43 -7.98 16.55
C VAL A 53 3.06 -7.62 15.96
N ASP A 54 2.37 -8.58 15.33
CA ASP A 54 1.03 -8.38 14.78
C ASP A 54 -0.03 -8.51 15.90
N ASP A 55 -0.03 -7.56 16.83
CA ASP A 55 -0.98 -7.46 17.97
C ASP A 55 -2.00 -6.31 17.79
N ASN A 56 -2.20 -5.87 16.54
CA ASN A 56 -2.94 -4.68 16.13
C ASN A 56 -2.35 -3.31 16.51
N THR A 57 -1.24 -3.23 17.26
CA THR A 57 -0.58 -1.95 17.60
C THR A 57 -0.14 -1.17 16.36
N TYR A 58 0.15 -1.91 15.28
CA TYR A 58 0.68 -1.38 14.03
C TYR A 58 -0.36 -1.23 12.92
N VAL A 59 -1.65 -1.47 13.18
CA VAL A 59 -2.74 -1.25 12.20
C VAL A 59 -2.72 0.17 11.62
N LYS A 60 -2.36 1.15 12.46
CA LYS A 60 -2.18 2.55 12.04
C LYS A 60 -1.04 2.80 11.04
N TRP A 61 -0.16 1.83 10.81
CA TRP A 61 0.97 1.90 9.89
C TRP A 61 0.69 1.28 8.52
N PHE A 62 -0.49 0.66 8.35
CA PHE A 62 -0.98 0.11 7.09
C PHE A 62 -2.08 0.94 6.39
N PRO A 63 -2.27 2.27 6.61
CA PRO A 63 -3.41 2.98 6.04
C PRO A 63 -3.38 3.00 4.50
N ASP A 64 -2.18 3.04 3.92
CA ASP A 64 -1.96 3.04 2.48
C ASP A 64 -2.05 1.64 1.86
N GLY A 65 -1.97 0.59 2.70
CA GLY A 65 -2.06 -0.80 2.29
C GLY A 65 -3.37 -1.12 1.58
N TYR A 66 -4.48 -0.66 2.15
CA TYR A 66 -5.80 -0.84 1.56
C TYR A 66 -5.90 -0.22 0.17
N PHE A 67 -5.41 1.01 -0.02
CA PHE A 67 -5.48 1.70 -1.32
C PHE A 67 -4.62 1.01 -2.38
N LYS A 68 -3.40 0.57 -2.01
CA LYS A 68 -2.55 -0.21 -2.91
C LYS A 68 -3.17 -1.55 -3.28
N ALA A 69 -3.76 -2.25 -2.32
CA ALA A 69 -4.47 -3.48 -2.57
C ALA A 69 -5.67 -3.29 -3.48
N LYS A 70 -6.48 -2.25 -3.24
CA LYS A 70 -7.63 -1.89 -4.06
C LYS A 70 -7.23 -1.59 -5.50
N GLN A 71 -6.16 -0.81 -5.70
CA GLN A 71 -5.61 -0.54 -7.03
C GLN A 71 -5.18 -1.83 -7.73
N ALA A 72 -4.42 -2.69 -7.05
CA ALA A 72 -3.95 -3.95 -7.60
C ALA A 72 -5.09 -4.95 -7.90
N CYS A 73 -6.16 -4.97 -7.10
CA CYS A 73 -7.37 -5.75 -7.35
C CYS A 73 -8.16 -5.20 -8.55
N ALA A 74 -8.25 -3.87 -8.70
CA ALA A 74 -8.90 -3.24 -9.85
C ALA A 74 -8.19 -3.57 -11.18
N ASP A 75 -6.86 -3.62 -11.19
CA ASP A 75 -6.07 -4.09 -12.35
C ASP A 75 -6.41 -5.54 -12.75
N MET A 76 -6.95 -6.33 -11.83
CA MET A 76 -7.38 -7.70 -12.03
C MET A 76 -8.89 -7.83 -12.28
N TYR A 77 -9.59 -6.71 -12.52
CA TYR A 77 -11.04 -6.64 -12.77
C TYR A 77 -11.94 -6.96 -11.56
N PHE A 78 -11.42 -6.85 -10.34
CA PHE A 78 -12.22 -6.96 -9.11
C PHE A 78 -12.81 -5.59 -8.73
N SER A 79 -13.99 -5.58 -8.09
CA SER A 79 -14.69 -4.32 -7.76
C SER A 79 -14.24 -3.72 -6.43
N ASP A 80 -13.80 -4.56 -5.51
CA ASP A 80 -13.36 -4.09 -4.20
C ASP A 80 -12.38 -5.05 -3.54
N VAL A 81 -12.00 -4.73 -2.31
CA VAL A 81 -11.06 -5.49 -1.53
C VAL A 81 -11.47 -5.51 -0.05
N ILE A 82 -11.26 -6.64 0.62
CA ILE A 82 -11.35 -6.73 2.08
C ILE A 82 -9.97 -7.03 2.65
N GLU A 83 -9.66 -6.36 3.76
CA GLU A 83 -8.45 -6.66 4.53
C GLU A 83 -8.61 -8.00 5.22
N GLY A 84 -7.60 -8.87 5.09
CA GLY A 84 -7.58 -10.14 5.81
C GLY A 84 -7.16 -9.94 7.26
N ASP A 85 -7.60 -10.86 8.14
CA ASP A 85 -7.43 -10.74 9.60
C ASP A 85 -5.97 -10.76 10.09
N LYS A 86 -4.98 -11.11 9.26
CA LYS A 86 -3.57 -11.26 9.70
C LYS A 86 -2.54 -10.90 8.62
N VAL A 87 -1.38 -10.44 9.09
CA VAL A 87 -0.13 -10.50 8.32
C VAL A 87 0.09 -11.95 7.88
N SER A 88 0.25 -12.15 6.58
CA SER A 88 0.30 -13.48 5.99
C SER A 88 1.72 -14.02 5.86
N THR A 89 2.74 -13.14 5.84
CA THR A 89 4.15 -13.54 5.75
C THR A 89 5.06 -12.48 6.39
N LEU A 90 6.09 -12.93 7.11
CA LEU A 90 7.23 -12.14 7.54
C LEU A 90 8.47 -12.68 6.81
N GLU A 91 9.28 -11.81 6.24
CA GLU A 91 10.53 -12.19 5.58
C GLU A 91 11.66 -11.29 6.09
N GLY A 92 12.71 -11.84 6.69
CA GLY A 92 13.85 -11.05 7.15
C GLY A 92 14.53 -11.60 8.38
N GLU A 93 15.20 -10.71 9.10
CA GLU A 93 15.90 -11.00 10.34
C GLU A 93 14.89 -11.12 11.50
N LEU A 94 14.98 -12.22 12.23
CA LEU A 94 14.15 -12.51 13.40
C LEU A 94 15.00 -12.47 14.66
N ASP A 95 14.43 -12.00 15.77
CA ASP A 95 15.03 -12.17 17.09
C ASP A 95 14.95 -13.64 17.57
N ASP A 96 15.55 -13.94 18.71
CA ASP A 96 15.53 -15.27 19.34
C ASP A 96 14.10 -15.77 19.68
N ASN A 97 13.10 -14.87 19.66
CA ASN A 97 11.69 -15.18 19.90
C ASN A 97 10.89 -15.32 18.59
N GLY A 98 11.54 -15.28 17.42
CA GLY A 98 10.91 -15.39 16.11
C GLY A 98 10.16 -14.12 15.67
N ARG A 99 10.44 -12.97 16.27
CA ARG A 99 9.81 -11.68 15.91
C ARG A 99 10.68 -10.93 14.92
N LEU A 100 10.06 -10.31 13.91
CA LEU A 100 10.79 -9.59 12.85
C LEU A 100 11.42 -8.32 13.41
N ILE A 101 12.74 -8.19 13.34
CA ILE A 101 13.48 -6.99 13.77
C ILE A 101 13.91 -6.13 12.57
N ASN A 102 14.05 -6.73 11.39
CA ASN A 102 14.35 -6.05 10.15
C ASN A 102 13.92 -6.90 8.96
N GLY A 103 13.11 -6.35 8.04
CA GLY A 103 12.70 -7.04 6.83
C GLY A 103 11.28 -6.69 6.40
N GLN A 104 10.62 -7.57 5.67
CA GLN A 104 9.34 -7.29 5.03
C GLN A 104 8.16 -7.96 5.75
N VAL A 105 7.07 -7.22 5.83
CA VAL A 105 5.77 -7.65 6.33
C VAL A 105 4.79 -7.68 5.17
N PHE A 106 4.11 -8.79 4.94
CA PHE A 106 3.11 -8.91 3.89
C PHE A 106 1.71 -8.98 4.47
N ARG A 107 0.87 -8.01 4.11
CA ARG A 107 -0.54 -8.01 4.51
C ARG A 107 -1.40 -8.47 3.35
N ARG A 108 -2.24 -9.47 3.62
CA ARG A 108 -3.14 -10.03 2.62
C ARG A 108 -4.44 -9.26 2.59
N TYR A 109 -4.88 -9.04 1.37
CA TYR A 109 -6.14 -8.45 1.02
C TYR A 109 -6.84 -9.39 0.04
N GLN A 110 -8.12 -9.68 0.28
CA GLN A 110 -8.92 -10.54 -0.60
C GLN A 110 -9.72 -9.66 -1.56
N CYS A 111 -9.50 -9.83 -2.86
CA CYS A 111 -10.26 -9.11 -3.88
C CYS A 111 -11.68 -9.68 -3.97
N ILE A 112 -12.66 -8.81 -4.19
CA ILE A 112 -14.08 -9.12 -4.29
C ILE A 112 -14.53 -8.94 -5.73
N LEU A 113 -15.15 -9.98 -6.30
CA LEU A 113 -15.67 -9.93 -7.65
C LEU A 113 -16.75 -8.86 -7.77
N PRO A 114 -16.91 -8.22 -8.95
CA PRO A 114 -18.03 -7.35 -9.22
C PRO A 114 -19.33 -8.07 -8.89
N HIS A 115 -20.24 -7.38 -8.18
CA HIS A 115 -21.59 -7.90 -7.94
C HIS A 115 -22.19 -8.39 -9.28
N GLY A 116 -22.48 -9.70 -9.38
CA GLY A 116 -23.10 -10.32 -10.55
C GLY A 116 -22.19 -11.14 -11.46
N GLN A 117 -20.94 -11.43 -11.09
CA GLN A 117 -20.12 -12.43 -11.78
C GLN A 117 -20.11 -13.75 -10.99
N PHE A 118 -20.83 -14.75 -11.51
CA PHE A 118 -20.82 -16.15 -11.07
C PHE A 118 -20.39 -17.04 -12.24
#